data_AF-A0A6I7N620-F1
#
_entry.id   AF-A0A6I7N620-F1
#
_cell.length_a   1.000
_cell.length_b   1.000
_cell.length_c   1.000
_cell.angle_alpha   90.00
_cell.angle_beta   90.00
_cell.angle_gamma   90.00
#
_symmetry.space_group_name_H-M   'P 1'
#
loop_
_entity.id
_entity.type
_entity.pdbx_description
1 polymer ?
#
loop_
_entity_poly.entity_id
_entity_poly.type
_entity_poly.pdbx_seq_one_letter_code
_entity_poly.pdbx_strand_id
1 'polypeptide(L)'
;MQNVRVAGFEWDAGNWPKCGKHGVAKAQIEAMFSKVPAVYPDPAHSTAEERFLAIGSSGDGHFLFVAFTLRTRGQEVLIRPISARFMHRKEIEHYERQRKAARTAPTQDGRRGGAVYR
;
A
#
# COMPACT_ATOMS: atom_id res chain seq x y z
N MET A 1 -10.82 4.02 7.50
CA MET A 1 -10.29 2.80 6.84
C MET A 1 -10.09 1.76 7.93
N GLN A 2 -10.52 0.52 7.72
CA GLN A 2 -10.36 -0.54 8.72
C GLN A 2 -8.88 -0.86 8.90
N ASN A 3 -8.40 -0.91 10.15
CA ASN A 3 -7.05 -1.36 10.46
C ASN A 3 -6.97 -2.88 10.28
N VAL A 4 -6.67 -3.33 9.07
CA VAL A 4 -6.44 -4.75 8.80
C VAL A 4 -5.03 -5.13 9.28
N ARG A 5 -4.93 -6.07 10.21
CA ARG A 5 -3.66 -6.72 10.56
C ARG A 5 -3.38 -7.81 9.54
N VAL A 6 -2.22 -7.76 8.92
CA VAL A 6 -1.73 -8.78 8.00
C VAL A 6 -0.59 -9.57 8.66
N ALA A 7 -0.56 -10.88 8.43
CA ALA A 7 0.44 -11.79 9.00
C ALA A 7 1.71 -11.92 8.14
N GLY A 8 1.63 -11.56 6.85
CA GLY A 8 2.76 -11.67 5.94
C GLY A 8 2.36 -11.67 4.47
N PHE A 9 3.16 -12.36 3.65
CA PHE A 9 3.02 -12.41 2.19
C PHE A 9 2.76 -13.84 1.70
N GLU A 10 1.80 -13.98 0.79
CA GLU A 10 1.59 -15.22 0.05
C GLU A 10 2.39 -15.16 -1.26
N TRP A 11 3.56 -15.82 -1.29
CA TRP A 11 4.37 -16.00 -2.50
C TRP A 11 4.23 -17.41 -3.05
N ASP A 12 3.94 -17.54 -4.34
CA ASP A 12 3.91 -18.83 -5.02
C ASP A 12 4.37 -18.70 -6.49
N ALA A 13 4.38 -19.83 -7.21
CA ALA A 13 4.75 -19.89 -8.62
C ALA A 13 3.79 -19.10 -9.54
N GLY A 14 2.56 -18.82 -9.07
CA GLY A 14 1.54 -18.11 -9.83
C GLY A 14 1.64 -16.57 -9.75
N ASN A 15 2.35 -16.03 -8.75
CA ASN A 15 2.51 -14.58 -8.59
C ASN A 15 3.95 -14.07 -8.69
N TRP A 16 4.94 -14.82 -8.20
CA TRP A 16 6.30 -14.31 -8.10
C TRP A 16 6.89 -13.95 -9.48
N PRO A 17 6.80 -14.79 -10.53
CA PRO A 17 7.35 -14.44 -11.84
C PRO A 17 6.78 -13.14 -12.42
N LYS A 18 5.51 -12.82 -12.14
CA LYS A 18 4.85 -11.59 -12.60
C LYS A 18 5.38 -10.36 -11.89
N CYS A 19 5.62 -10.48 -10.58
CA CYS A 19 6.19 -9.39 -9.77
C CYS A 19 7.66 -9.15 -10.09
N GLY A 20 8.45 -10.23 -10.24
CA GLY A 20 9.88 -10.16 -10.52
C GLY A 20 10.22 -9.75 -11.96
N LYS A 21 9.27 -9.82 -12.91
CA LYS A 21 9.47 -9.49 -14.33
C LYS A 21 10.08 -8.11 -14.56
N HIS A 22 9.83 -7.16 -13.67
CA HIS A 22 10.29 -5.78 -13.77
C HIS A 22 11.53 -5.47 -12.92
N GLY A 23 12.27 -6.50 -12.49
CA GLY A 23 13.50 -6.36 -11.71
C GLY A 23 13.28 -6.05 -10.23
N VAL A 24 12.04 -6.11 -9.75
CA VAL A 24 11.70 -5.88 -8.35
C VAL A 24 11.94 -7.16 -7.53
N ALA A 25 12.67 -7.05 -6.43
CA ALA A 25 12.90 -8.16 -5.51
C ALA A 25 11.74 -8.31 -4.49
N LYS A 26 11.48 -9.54 -4.01
CA LYS A 26 10.52 -9.79 -2.90
C LYS A 26 10.81 -8.91 -1.70
N ALA A 27 12.08 -8.84 -1.29
CA ALA A 27 12.52 -8.04 -0.16
C ALA A 27 12.18 -6.55 -0.30
N GLN A 28 12.21 -5.98 -1.51
CA GLN A 28 11.85 -4.58 -1.72
C GLN A 28 10.33 -4.35 -1.56
N ILE A 29 9.51 -5.31 -2.03
CA ILE A 29 8.06 -5.27 -1.85
C ILE A 29 7.72 -5.35 -0.36
N GLU A 30 8.28 -6.33 0.34
CA GLU A 30 8.07 -6.52 1.78
C GLU A 30 8.55 -5.30 2.58
N ALA A 31 9.71 -4.74 2.25
CA ALA A 31 10.25 -3.52 2.86
C ALA A 31 9.39 -2.29 2.61
N MET A 32 8.71 -2.20 1.46
CA MET A 32 7.75 -1.11 1.23
C MET A 32 6.55 -1.23 2.17
N PHE A 33 5.97 -2.42 2.34
CA PHE A 33 4.81 -2.63 3.19
C PHE A 33 5.11 -2.45 4.68
N SER A 34 6.33 -2.76 5.14
CA SER A 34 6.75 -2.47 6.52
C SER A 34 6.84 -0.96 6.82
N LYS A 35 6.90 -0.11 5.78
CA LYS A 35 6.97 1.35 5.87
C LYS A 35 5.62 2.05 5.67
N VAL A 36 4.51 1.32 5.75
CA VAL A 36 3.14 1.84 5.66
C VAL A 36 2.93 2.65 4.36
N PRO A 37 2.84 1.97 3.20
CA PRO A 37 2.63 2.63 1.91
C PRO A 37 1.24 3.29 1.86
N ALA A 38 1.06 4.18 0.89
CA ALA A 38 -0.30 4.64 0.58
C ALA A 38 -1.04 3.50 -0.15
N VAL A 39 -2.25 3.19 0.32
CA VAL A 39 -3.08 2.11 -0.24
C VAL A 39 -4.37 2.68 -0.78
N TYR A 40 -4.71 2.31 -2.01
CA TYR A 40 -5.90 2.76 -2.73
C TYR A 40 -6.71 1.55 -3.21
N PRO A 41 -8.05 1.61 -3.22
CA PRO A 41 -8.86 0.60 -3.88
C PRO A 41 -8.61 0.62 -5.40
N ASP A 42 -8.68 -0.54 -6.04
CA ASP A 42 -8.56 -0.70 -7.50
C ASP A 42 -9.87 -1.23 -8.10
N PRO A 43 -10.96 -0.43 -8.11
CA PRO A 43 -12.27 -0.89 -8.50
C PRO A 43 -12.32 -1.39 -9.96
N ALA A 44 -11.50 -0.81 -10.84
CA ALA A 44 -11.41 -1.20 -12.24
C ALA A 44 -10.96 -2.66 -12.43
N HIS A 45 -10.21 -3.21 -11.47
CA HIS A 45 -9.71 -4.58 -11.53
C HIS A 45 -10.29 -5.49 -10.43
N SER A 46 -11.27 -5.00 -9.66
CA SER A 46 -11.86 -5.71 -8.51
C SER A 46 -13.14 -6.49 -8.83
N THR A 47 -13.30 -6.97 -10.08
CA THR A 47 -14.52 -7.63 -10.54
C THR A 47 -14.73 -9.03 -9.95
N ALA A 48 -13.65 -9.78 -9.72
CA ALA A 48 -13.68 -11.15 -9.18
C ALA A 48 -13.03 -11.29 -7.80
N GLU A 49 -12.05 -10.45 -7.49
CA GLU A 49 -11.31 -10.44 -6.22
C GLU A 49 -11.00 -8.98 -5.89
N GLU A 50 -11.19 -8.55 -4.64
CA GLU A 50 -10.93 -7.17 -4.25
C GLU A 50 -9.42 -6.87 -4.38
N ARG A 51 -9.10 -5.80 -5.12
CA ARG A 51 -7.72 -5.40 -5.41
C ARG A 51 -7.42 -4.02 -4.87
N PHE A 52 -6.15 -3.87 -4.54
CA PHE A 52 -5.60 -2.65 -3.97
C PHE A 52 -4.30 -2.30 -4.69
N LEU A 53 -4.01 -1.00 -4.72
CA LEU A 53 -2.74 -0.45 -5.17
C LEU A 53 -1.98 0.05 -3.95
N ALA A 54 -0.77 -0.45 -3.74
CA ALA A 54 0.19 0.09 -2.79
C ALA A 54 1.26 0.91 -3.52
N ILE A 55 1.51 2.12 -3.02
CA ILE A 55 2.52 3.04 -3.54
C ILE A 55 3.39 3.51 -2.37
N GLY A 56 4.70 3.28 -2.47
CA GLY A 56 5.62 3.64 -1.40
C GLY A 56 7.09 3.39 -1.72
N SER A 57 7.95 3.78 -0.78
CA SER A 57 9.38 3.54 -0.89
C SER A 57 9.77 2.21 -0.24
N SER A 58 10.67 1.47 -0.88
CA SER A 58 11.33 0.29 -0.30
C SER A 58 12.48 0.64 0.65
N GLY A 59 12.91 1.90 0.70
CA GLY A 59 13.95 2.37 1.62
C GLY A 59 15.38 2.38 1.11
N ASP A 60 15.62 1.75 -0.01
CA ASP A 60 16.89 1.66 -0.73
C ASP A 60 16.97 2.71 -1.87
N GLY A 61 16.21 3.80 -1.75
CA GLY A 61 16.11 4.83 -2.78
C GLY A 61 15.10 4.53 -3.89
N HIS A 62 14.50 3.34 -3.90
CA HIS A 62 13.47 2.98 -4.87
C HIS A 62 12.06 3.25 -4.34
N PHE A 63 11.15 3.50 -5.29
CA PHE A 63 9.72 3.60 -5.09
C PHE A 63 9.01 2.57 -5.96
N LEU A 64 8.00 1.94 -5.39
CA LEU A 64 7.31 0.81 -5.98
C LEU A 64 5.83 1.12 -6.14
N PHE A 65 5.29 0.59 -7.23
CA PHE A 65 3.86 0.47 -7.48
C PHE A 65 3.53 -1.02 -7.46
N VAL A 66 2.67 -1.44 -6.53
CA VAL A 66 2.31 -2.84 -6.33
C VAL A 66 0.78 -2.99 -6.36
N ALA A 67 0.28 -3.79 -7.30
CA ALA A 67 -1.10 -4.26 -7.25
C ALA A 67 -1.15 -5.54 -6.41
N PHE A 68 -2.08 -5.62 -5.46
CA PHE A 68 -2.19 -6.76 -4.55
C PHE A 68 -3.65 -7.01 -4.17
N THR A 69 -3.87 -8.16 -3.56
CA THR A 69 -5.12 -8.52 -2.90
C THR A 69 -4.84 -9.04 -1.48
N LEU A 70 -5.86 -9.07 -0.64
CA LEU A 70 -5.80 -9.65 0.70
C LEU A 70 -6.49 -11.02 0.66
N ARG A 71 -5.81 -12.04 1.20
CA ARG A 71 -6.35 -13.40 1.28
C ARG A 71 -6.34 -13.92 2.70
N THR A 72 -7.42 -14.58 3.08
CA THR A 72 -7.52 -15.25 4.38
C THR A 72 -7.10 -16.71 4.24
N ARG A 73 -6.11 -17.14 5.04
CA ARG A 73 -5.69 -18.54 5.18
C ARG A 73 -5.85 -18.93 6.65
N GLY A 74 -6.85 -19.75 6.95
CA GLY A 74 -7.21 -20.04 8.34
C GLY A 74 -7.60 -18.76 9.07
N GLN A 75 -6.80 -18.36 10.07
CA GLN A 75 -7.02 -17.16 10.88
C GLN A 75 -6.15 -15.96 10.46
N GLU A 76 -5.28 -16.14 9.46
CA GLU A 76 -4.33 -15.12 9.02
C GLU A 76 -4.79 -14.43 7.75
N VAL A 77 -4.61 -13.10 7.70
CA VAL A 77 -4.77 -12.32 6.48
C VAL A 77 -3.38 -12.10 5.86
N LEU A 78 -3.21 -12.50 4.62
CA LEU A 78 -1.96 -12.39 3.88
C LEU A 78 -2.10 -11.41 2.72
N ILE A 79 -1.03 -10.66 2.46
CA ILE A 79 -0.90 -9.87 1.24
C ILE A 79 -0.50 -10.82 0.12
N ARG A 80 -1.28 -10.86 -0.97
CA ARG A 80 -0.90 -11.53 -2.21
C ARG A 80 -0.59 -10.50 -3.28
N PRO A 81 0.69 -10.24 -3.57
CA PRO A 81 1.08 -9.40 -4.69
C PRO A 81 0.61 -10.03 -6.01
N ILE A 82 0.11 -9.19 -6.93
CA ILE A 82 -0.37 -9.58 -8.25
C ILE A 82 0.62 -9.09 -9.32
N SER A 83 1.06 -7.83 -9.20
CA SER A 83 2.10 -7.24 -10.02
C SER A 83 2.88 -6.19 -9.23
N ALA A 84 4.13 -5.97 -9.62
CA ALA A 84 5.00 -4.97 -9.02
C ALA A 84 5.92 -4.35 -10.07
N ARG A 85 6.21 -3.06 -9.93
CA ARG A 85 7.18 -2.34 -10.75
C ARG A 85 7.80 -1.19 -9.97
N PHE A 86 8.97 -0.74 -10.42
CA PHE A 86 9.47 0.57 -10.02
C PHE A 86 8.60 1.69 -10.58
N MET A 87 8.45 2.75 -9.81
CA MET A 87 7.78 3.97 -10.24
C MET A 87 8.70 4.78 -11.16
N HIS A 88 8.10 5.45 -12.14
CA HIS A 88 8.79 6.43 -12.96
C HIS A 88 8.93 7.75 -12.19
N ARG A 89 9.95 8.54 -12.56
CA ARG A 89 10.28 9.81 -11.90
C ARG A 89 9.07 10.74 -11.67
N LYS A 90 8.24 10.95 -12.68
CA LYS A 90 7.04 11.82 -12.56
C LYS A 90 6.03 11.28 -11.54
N GLU A 91 5.89 9.95 -11.45
CA GLU A 91 5.00 9.30 -10.47
C GLU A 91 5.54 9.48 -9.06
N ILE A 92 6.86 9.32 -8.87
CA ILE A 92 7.54 9.55 -7.59
C ILE A 92 7.35 10.99 -7.14
N GLU A 93 7.67 11.95 -8.00
CA GLU A 93 7.52 13.38 -7.71
C GLU A 93 6.07 13.74 -7.33
N HIS A 94 5.09 13.15 -8.01
CA HIS A 94 3.68 13.34 -7.70
C HIS A 94 3.30 12.74 -6.33
N TYR A 95 3.71 11.50 -6.06
CA TYR A 95 3.47 10.83 -4.78
C TYR A 95 4.10 11.59 -3.61
N GLU A 96 5.34 12.03 -3.75
CA GLU A 96 6.04 12.78 -2.72
C GLU A 96 5.40 14.15 -2.45
N ARG A 97 4.92 14.85 -3.49
CA ARG A 97 4.15 16.10 -3.31
C ARG A 97 2.89 15.86 -2.48
N GLN A 98 2.12 14.83 -2.82
CA GLN A 98 0.92 14.47 -2.05
C GLN A 98 1.26 14.09 -0.60
N ARG A 99 2.30 13.28 -0.37
CA ARG A 99 2.74 12.91 0.98
C ARG A 99 3.26 14.09 1.80
N LYS A 100 3.96 15.04 1.18
CA LYS A 100 4.39 16.27 1.85
C LYS A 100 3.17 17.07 2.26
N ALA A 101 2.24 17.35 1.33
CA ALA A 101 1.02 18.08 1.64
C ALA A 101 0.22 17.44 2.79
N ALA A 102 0.09 16.11 2.82
CA ALA A 102 -0.57 15.38 3.90
C ALA A 102 0.16 15.49 5.26
N ARG A 103 1.50 15.65 5.27
CA ARG A 103 2.30 15.83 6.50
C ARG A 103 2.32 17.27 7.00
N THR A 104 2.20 18.25 6.11
CA THR A 104 2.22 19.69 6.47
C THR A 104 0.83 20.27 6.71
N ALA A 105 -0.24 19.53 6.38
CA ALA A 105 -1.60 19.93 6.75
C ALA A 105 -1.69 20.02 8.29
N PRO A 106 -2.12 21.16 8.87
CA PRO A 106 -2.28 21.27 10.30
C PRO A 106 -3.27 20.21 10.77
N THR A 107 -2.85 19.36 11.69
CA THR A 107 -3.74 18.47 12.43
C THR A 107 -4.78 19.34 13.10
N GLN A 108 -6.02 19.37 12.57
CA GLN A 108 -7.13 19.98 13.29
C GLN A 108 -7.44 19.10 14.50
N ASP A 109 -6.89 19.49 15.65
CA ASP A 109 -7.40 19.09 16.96
C ASP A 109 -7.47 20.34 17.85
N GLY A 110 -8.64 20.58 18.47
CA GLY A 110 -8.73 21.38 19.69
C GLY A 110 -9.68 22.59 19.78
N ARG A 111 -11.00 22.37 19.76
CA ARG A 111 -12.05 23.01 20.62
C ARG A 111 -12.49 24.48 20.45
N ARG A 112 -13.80 24.66 20.18
CA ARG A 112 -14.84 25.48 20.87
C ARG A 112 -16.19 25.15 20.19
N GLY A 113 -17.32 24.85 20.82
CA GLY A 113 -17.71 24.96 22.22
C GLY A 113 -18.75 23.90 22.61
N GLY A 114 -19.09 23.91 23.89
CA GLY A 114 -20.02 22.96 24.50
C GLY A 114 -21.42 23.00 23.89
N ALA A 115 -21.94 21.82 23.58
CA ALA A 115 -23.31 21.49 23.89
C ALA A 115 -23.26 20.62 25.15
N VAL A 116 -23.89 21.11 26.22
CA VAL A 116 -24.04 20.41 27.49
C VAL A 116 -24.99 19.24 27.29
N TYR A 117 -24.51 18.02 27.52
CA TYR A 117 -25.34 16.94 28.04
C TYR A 117 -24.79 16.57 29.41
N ARG A 118 -25.29 17.34 30.40
CA ARG A 118 -25.07 17.33 31.85
C ARG A 118 -23.63 17.17 32.35
#